data_AF-A0A7C4ZQD1-F1
#
_entry.id   AF-A0A7C4ZQD1-F1
#
_cell.length_a   1.000
_cell.length_b   1.000
_cell.length_c   1.000
_cell.angle_alpha   90.00
_cell.angle_beta   90.00
_cell.angle_gamma   90.00
#
_symmetry.space_group_name_H-M   'P 1'
#
loop_
_entity.id
_entity.type
_entity.pdbx_description
1 polymer ?
#
loop_
_entity_poly.entity_id
_entity_poly.type
_entity_poly.pdbx_seq_one_letter_code
_entity_poly.pdbx_strand_id
1 'polypeptide(L)'
;MEKSRTPYLETIGERVNKILREIKEERIKIEEAYQKLCQMIREVNEIQQRRKELTDRELAIILPLEKTIGKSPQLVDSVKNLVKELEMEGRFFQGWNQKTEAIKVVGRKIRSFLRKYIHSVEELDSLYDEIMRNLTQVG
;
A
#
# COMPACT_ATOMS: atom_id res chain seq x y z
N MET A 1 -9.46 2.99 23.81
CA MET A 1 -8.41 3.66 23.01
C MET A 1 -7.86 2.62 22.04
N GLU A 2 -8.53 2.44 20.91
CA GLU A 2 -8.08 1.53 19.86
C GLU A 2 -6.80 2.09 19.24
N LYS A 3 -5.69 1.38 19.47
CA LYS A 3 -4.45 1.64 18.74
C LYS A 3 -4.74 1.33 17.28
N SER A 4 -4.78 2.35 16.42
CA SER A 4 -4.79 2.21 14.97
C SER A 4 -3.57 1.40 14.55
N ARG A 5 -3.70 0.07 14.52
CA ARG A 5 -2.70 -0.84 14.00
C ARG A 5 -2.72 -0.66 12.50
N THR A 6 -1.76 0.11 12.00
CA THR A 6 -1.58 0.21 10.56
C THR A 6 -1.34 -1.20 10.03
N PRO A 7 -2.08 -1.66 9.00
CA PRO A 7 -2.03 -3.05 8.48
C PRO A 7 -0.61 -3.53 8.15
N TYR A 8 0.25 -2.57 7.82
CA TYR A 8 1.66 -2.78 7.53
C TYR A 8 2.48 -3.32 8.72
N LEU A 9 2.20 -2.88 9.95
CA LEU A 9 2.92 -3.36 11.14
C LEU A 9 2.53 -4.80 11.51
N GLU A 10 1.28 -5.18 11.28
CA GLU A 10 0.79 -6.54 11.53
C GLU A 10 1.49 -7.52 10.56
N THR A 11 1.64 -7.14 9.29
CA THR A 11 2.37 -7.95 8.29
C THR A 11 3.88 -8.01 8.52
N ILE A 12 4.53 -6.95 9.04
CA ILE A 12 5.95 -7.01 9.46
C ILE A 12 6.12 -7.96 10.65
N GLY A 13 5.25 -7.84 11.67
CA GLY A 13 5.30 -8.70 12.85
C GLY A 13 5.16 -10.18 12.50
N GLU A 14 4.27 -10.51 11.57
CA GLU A 14 4.13 -11.87 11.03
C GLU A 14 5.38 -12.34 10.27
N ARG A 15 5.98 -11.48 9.44
CA ARG A 15 7.24 -11.79 8.72
C ARG A 15 8.41 -12.03 9.67
N VAL A 16 8.54 -11.24 10.73
CA VAL A 16 9.57 -11.41 11.78
C VAL A 16 9.36 -12.73 12.53
N ASN A 17 8.12 -13.03 12.93
CA ASN A 17 7.80 -14.30 13.58
C ASN A 17 8.10 -15.51 12.70
N LYS A 18 7.87 -15.40 11.38
CA LYS A 18 8.23 -16.44 10.42
C LYS A 18 9.74 -16.69 10.38
N ILE A 19 10.56 -15.64 10.33
CA ILE A 19 12.03 -15.78 10.36
C ILE A 19 12.49 -16.41 11.68
N LEU A 20 11.98 -15.95 12.82
CA LEU A 20 12.34 -16.51 14.13
C LEU A 20 11.99 -18.01 14.23
N ARG A 21 10.86 -18.42 13.63
CA ARG A 21 10.48 -19.83 13.55
C ARG A 21 11.42 -20.63 12.64
N GLU A 22 11.79 -20.09 11.49
CA GLU A 22 12.72 -20.74 10.56
C GLU A 22 14.15 -20.88 11.14
N ILE A 23 14.61 -19.93 11.97
CA ILE A 23 15.85 -20.06 12.76
C ILE A 23 15.71 -21.17 13.80
N LYS A 24 14.60 -21.19 14.55
CA LYS A 24 14.34 -22.18 15.60
C LYS A 24 14.25 -23.61 15.06
N GLU A 25 13.79 -23.77 13.82
CA GLU A 25 13.71 -25.05 13.11
C GLU A 25 15.02 -25.43 12.39
N GLU A 26 16.12 -24.68 12.57
CA GLU A 26 17.43 -24.85 11.90
C GLU A 26 17.35 -24.88 10.36
N ARG A 27 16.28 -24.32 9.78
CA ARG A 27 16.01 -24.35 8.34
C ARG A 27 16.81 -23.32 7.54
N ILE A 28 17.45 -22.37 8.22
CA ILE A 28 18.24 -21.30 7.63
C ILE A 28 19.40 -20.95 8.57
N LYS A 29 20.53 -20.55 7.97
CA LYS A 29 21.70 -20.12 8.74
C LYS A 29 21.42 -18.77 9.41
N ILE A 30 22.00 -18.56 10.58
CA ILE A 30 21.87 -17.31 11.36
C ILE A 30 22.24 -16.08 10.51
N GLU A 31 23.26 -16.20 9.65
CA GLU A 31 23.68 -15.14 8.73
C GLU A 31 22.62 -14.80 7.68
N GLU A 32 21.93 -15.80 7.10
CA GLU A 32 20.84 -15.57 6.15
C GLU A 32 19.64 -14.92 6.83
N ALA A 33 19.33 -15.33 8.06
CA ALA A 33 18.25 -14.73 8.83
C ALA A 33 18.57 -13.26 9.21
N TYR A 34 19.82 -12.97 9.56
CA TYR A 34 20.29 -11.61 9.81
C TYR A 34 20.17 -10.73 8.57
N GLN A 35 20.58 -11.23 7.39
CA GLN A 35 20.41 -10.49 6.13
C GLN A 35 18.94 -10.20 5.82
N LYS A 36 18.04 -11.19 5.98
CA LYS A 36 16.60 -11.00 5.80
C LYS A 36 16.01 -9.96 6.75
N LEU A 37 16.43 -9.97 8.02
CA LEU A 37 16.01 -8.97 9.01
C LEU A 37 16.54 -7.57 8.67
N CYS A 38 17.81 -7.44 8.29
CA CYS A 38 18.38 -6.17 7.83
C CYS A 38 17.64 -5.61 6.61
N GLN A 39 17.25 -6.46 5.67
CA GLN A 39 16.48 -6.05 4.49
C GLN A 39 15.09 -5.57 4.88
N MET A 40 14.39 -6.26 5.80
CA MET A 40 13.12 -5.79 6.33
C MET A 40 13.24 -4.44 7.06
N ILE A 41 14.28 -4.25 7.88
CA ILE A 41 14.51 -2.97 8.56
C ILE A 41 14.71 -1.84 7.55
N ARG A 42 15.42 -2.10 6.44
CA ARG A 42 15.57 -1.12 5.35
C ARG A 42 14.24 -0.80 4.67
N GLU A 43 13.44 -1.82 4.32
CA GLU A 43 12.08 -1.63 3.78
C GLU A 43 11.21 -0.77 4.71
N VAL A 44 11.24 -1.07 6.02
CA VAL A 44 10.48 -0.32 7.03
C VAL A 44 10.96 1.11 7.13
N ASN A 45 12.27 1.36 7.18
CA ASN A 45 12.82 2.71 7.25
C ASN A 45 12.51 3.53 5.99
N GLU A 46 12.54 2.91 4.82
CA GLU A 46 12.18 3.56 3.56
C GLU A 46 10.70 3.97 3.56
N ILE A 47 9.81 3.08 4.01
CA ILE A 47 8.38 3.39 4.12
C ILE A 47 8.11 4.43 5.20
N GLN A 48 8.83 4.40 6.32
CA GLN A 48 8.75 5.42 7.38
C GLN A 48 9.19 6.80 6.88
N GLN A 49 10.26 6.87 6.07
CA GLN A 49 10.68 8.12 5.42
C GLN A 49 9.59 8.62 4.48
N ARG A 50 9.02 7.75 3.64
CA ARG A 50 7.95 8.13 2.71
C ARG A 50 6.66 8.54 3.39
N ARG A 51 6.33 7.97 4.56
CA ARG A 51 5.22 8.42 5.43
C ARG A 51 5.37 9.84 5.95
N LYS A 52 6.58 10.42 5.94
CA LYS A 52 6.76 11.85 6.27
C LYS A 52 6.36 12.77 5.11
N GLU A 53 6.33 12.24 3.89
CA GLU A 53 6.11 13.01 2.65
C GLU A 53 4.78 12.70 1.96
N LEU A 54 4.14 11.58 2.33
CA LEU A 54 2.92 11.04 1.73
C LEU A 54 1.91 10.64 2.80
N THR A 55 0.64 10.93 2.54
CA THR A 55 -0.49 10.51 3.36
C THR A 55 -0.74 9.01 3.25
N ASP A 56 -1.46 8.43 4.22
CA ASP A 56 -1.80 7.00 4.19
C ASP A 56 -2.59 6.60 2.92
N ARG A 57 -3.40 7.51 2.38
CA ARG A 57 -4.17 7.32 1.13
C ARG A 57 -3.28 7.30 -0.10
N GLU A 58 -2.30 8.20 -0.16
CA GLU A 58 -1.31 8.23 -1.24
C GLU A 58 -0.45 6.96 -1.19
N LEU A 59 -0.07 6.52 0.01
CA LEU A 59 0.70 5.28 0.21
C LEU A 59 -0.08 4.03 -0.22
N ALA A 60 -1.37 3.96 0.08
CA ALA A 60 -2.25 2.86 -0.31
C ALA A 60 -2.31 2.66 -1.85
N ILE A 61 -2.13 3.74 -2.61
CA ILE A 61 -2.16 3.75 -4.08
C ILE A 61 -0.76 3.56 -4.67
N ILE A 62 0.25 4.30 -4.18
CA ILE A 62 1.57 4.35 -4.80
C ILE A 62 2.37 3.06 -4.60
N LEU A 63 2.24 2.39 -3.45
CA LEU A 63 3.05 1.20 -3.14
C LEU A 63 2.73 0.02 -4.08
N PRO A 64 1.45 -0.34 -4.32
CA PRO A 64 1.11 -1.37 -5.31
C PRO A 64 1.52 -0.96 -6.73
N LEU A 65 1.33 0.32 -7.10
CA LEU A 65 1.70 0.82 -8.43
C LEU A 65 3.19 0.70 -8.70
N GLU A 66 4.05 1.18 -7.79
CA GLU A 66 5.51 1.11 -7.95
C GLU A 66 6.04 -0.32 -7.97
N LYS A 67 5.36 -1.26 -7.30
CA LYS A 67 5.69 -2.68 -7.37
C LYS A 67 5.49 -3.24 -8.78
N THR A 68 4.50 -2.73 -9.51
CA THR A 68 4.18 -3.19 -10.87
C THR A 68 4.98 -2.45 -11.95
N ILE A 69 5.05 -1.12 -11.91
CA ILE A 69 5.63 -0.31 -12.99
C ILE A 69 6.98 0.34 -12.64
N GLY A 70 7.44 0.19 -11.39
CA GLY A 70 8.67 0.81 -10.91
C GLY A 70 8.46 2.20 -10.30
N LYS A 71 9.52 2.70 -9.64
CA LYS A 71 9.52 4.01 -8.98
C LYS A 71 9.72 5.13 -9.99
N SER A 72 8.85 6.13 -9.97
CA SER A 72 9.00 7.35 -10.78
C SER A 72 8.46 8.58 -10.03
N PRO A 73 9.19 9.71 -10.03
CA PRO A 73 8.70 10.95 -9.40
C PRO A 73 7.40 11.46 -10.03
N GLN A 74 7.24 11.28 -11.35
CA GLN A 74 6.02 11.65 -12.07
C GLN A 74 4.80 10.83 -11.62
N LEU A 75 5.02 9.58 -11.22
CA LEU A 75 3.97 8.71 -10.69
C LEU A 75 3.52 9.20 -9.31
N VAL A 76 4.47 9.61 -8.45
CA VAL A 76 4.16 10.17 -7.13
C VAL A 76 3.29 11.40 -7.28
N ASP A 77 3.65 12.35 -8.14
CA ASP A 77 2.86 13.56 -8.38
C ASP A 77 1.47 13.24 -8.95
N SER A 78 1.39 12.25 -9.84
CA SER A 78 0.11 11.80 -10.41
C SER A 78 -0.83 11.23 -9.34
N VAL A 79 -0.29 10.46 -8.38
CA VAL A 79 -1.05 9.91 -7.25
C VAL A 79 -1.47 11.01 -6.27
N LYS A 80 -0.58 11.96 -5.96
CA LYS A 80 -0.91 13.13 -5.11
C LYS A 80 -2.08 13.92 -5.69
N ASN A 81 -2.05 14.18 -7.01
CA ASN A 81 -3.12 14.89 -7.69
C ASN A 81 -4.45 14.11 -7.67
N LEU A 82 -4.40 12.79 -7.90
CA LEU A 82 -5.59 11.92 -7.82
C LEU A 82 -6.24 11.95 -6.43
N VAL A 83 -5.43 11.85 -5.37
CA VAL A 83 -5.94 11.89 -3.99
C VAL A 83 -6.55 13.27 -3.70
N LYS A 84 -5.86 14.34 -4.06
CA LYS A 84 -6.36 15.71 -3.89
C LYS A 84 -7.69 15.96 -4.63
N GLU A 85 -7.82 15.46 -5.86
CA GLU A 85 -9.09 15.54 -6.60
C GLU A 85 -10.22 14.79 -5.89
N LEU A 86 -9.95 13.59 -5.36
CA LEU A 86 -10.93 12.79 -4.62
C LEU A 86 -11.35 13.46 -3.30
N GLU A 87 -10.42 14.14 -2.63
CA GLU A 87 -10.70 14.93 -1.43
C GLU A 87 -11.52 16.18 -1.74
N MET A 88 -11.14 16.93 -2.78
CA MET A 88 -11.85 18.15 -3.22
C MET A 88 -13.29 17.85 -3.66
N GLU A 89 -13.52 16.69 -4.28
CA GLU A 89 -14.86 16.25 -4.67
C GLU A 89 -15.70 15.70 -3.51
N GLY A 90 -15.17 15.72 -2.28
CA GLY A 90 -15.86 15.20 -1.10
C GLY A 90 -16.08 13.68 -1.17
N ARG A 91 -15.24 12.95 -1.92
CA ARG A 91 -15.35 11.48 -2.05
C ARG A 91 -14.64 10.73 -0.92
N PHE A 92 -13.71 11.40 -0.23
CA PHE A 92 -12.96 10.88 0.92
C PHE A 92 -13.39 11.54 2.25
N PHE A 93 -14.70 11.67 2.49
CA PHE A 93 -15.23 12.01 3.81
C PHE A 93 -14.98 10.85 4.80
N GLN A 94 -14.97 11.12 6.10
CA GLN A 94 -14.83 10.10 7.15
C GLN A 94 -15.90 9.00 7.01
N GLY A 95 -15.51 7.74 6.87
CA GLY A 95 -16.44 6.61 6.68
C GLY A 95 -16.97 6.44 5.25
N TRP A 96 -16.30 7.03 4.25
CA TRP A 96 -16.66 6.83 2.84
C TRP A 96 -16.60 5.36 2.40
N ASN A 97 -15.70 4.58 3.02
CA ASN A 97 -15.55 3.14 2.83
C ASN A 97 -16.76 2.31 3.31
N GLN A 98 -17.73 2.91 4.00
CA GLN A 98 -18.98 2.24 4.42
C GLN A 98 -20.13 2.48 3.44
N LYS A 99 -20.03 3.48 2.55
CA LYS A 99 -21.10 3.82 1.60
C LYS A 99 -20.79 3.22 0.23
N THR A 100 -21.64 2.29 -0.22
CA THR A 100 -21.48 1.60 -1.51
C THR A 100 -21.35 2.56 -2.69
N GLU A 101 -22.07 3.68 -2.68
CA GLU A 101 -22.03 4.72 -3.71
C GLU A 101 -20.67 5.43 -3.75
N ALA A 102 -20.09 5.73 -2.58
CA ALA A 102 -18.79 6.36 -2.49
C ALA A 102 -17.69 5.40 -2.98
N ILE A 103 -17.74 4.13 -2.56
CA ILE A 103 -16.83 3.08 -3.03
C ILE A 103 -16.89 2.94 -4.55
N LYS A 104 -18.09 2.91 -5.15
CA LYS A 104 -18.26 2.82 -6.61
C LYS A 104 -17.69 4.03 -7.35
N VAL A 105 -17.79 5.23 -6.78
CA VAL A 105 -17.25 6.44 -7.42
C VAL A 105 -15.73 6.47 -7.32
N VAL A 106 -15.18 6.21 -6.13
CA VAL A 106 -13.73 6.09 -5.93
C VAL A 106 -13.16 5.01 -6.84
N GLY A 107 -13.77 3.82 -6.85
CA GLY A 107 -13.34 2.71 -7.69
C GLY A 107 -13.32 3.05 -9.19
N ARG A 108 -14.34 3.75 -9.70
CA ARG A 108 -14.34 4.22 -11.10
C ARG A 108 -13.17 5.16 -11.39
N LYS A 109 -12.86 6.09 -10.48
CA LYS A 109 -11.72 7.00 -10.64
C LYS A 109 -10.38 6.27 -10.57
N ILE A 110 -10.20 5.38 -9.61
CA ILE A 110 -8.98 4.55 -9.50
C ILE A 110 -8.78 3.73 -10.78
N ARG A 111 -9.83 3.04 -11.26
CA ARG A 111 -9.74 2.23 -12.49
C ARG A 111 -9.39 3.06 -13.71
N SER A 112 -9.97 4.25 -13.87
CA SER A 112 -9.62 5.19 -14.94
C SER A 112 -8.19 5.70 -14.84
N PHE A 113 -7.69 5.91 -13.62
CA PHE A 113 -6.30 6.30 -13.40
C PHE A 113 -5.32 5.18 -13.76
N LEU A 114 -5.57 3.96 -13.29
CA LEU A 114 -4.70 2.80 -13.54
C LEU A 114 -4.59 2.43 -15.02
N ARG A 115 -5.66 2.63 -15.80
CA ARG A 115 -5.65 2.43 -17.27
C ARG A 115 -4.63 3.30 -18.02
N LYS A 116 -4.13 4.39 -17.40
CA LYS A 116 -3.07 5.22 -18.00
C LYS A 116 -1.70 4.54 -17.97
N TYR A 117 -1.53 3.54 -17.10
CA TYR A 117 -0.24 2.90 -16.84
C TYR A 117 -0.25 1.40 -17.18
N ILE A 118 -1.38 0.72 -16.97
CA ILE A 118 -1.53 -0.72 -17.16
C ILE A 118 -2.48 -0.99 -18.32
N HIS A 119 -1.98 -1.76 -19.30
CA HIS A 119 -2.72 -2.15 -20.49
C HIS A 119 -3.27 -3.58 -20.42
N SER A 120 -2.67 -4.44 -19.59
CA SER A 120 -3.14 -5.80 -19.34
C SER A 120 -4.39 -5.77 -18.44
N VAL A 121 -5.45 -6.46 -18.85
CA VAL A 121 -6.70 -6.54 -18.09
C VAL A 121 -6.49 -7.26 -16.75
N GLU A 122 -5.75 -8.36 -16.76
CA GLU A 122 -5.47 -9.15 -15.55
C GLU A 122 -4.63 -8.38 -14.53
N GLU A 123 -3.59 -7.68 -15.00
CA GLU A 123 -2.76 -6.86 -14.12
C GLU A 123 -3.53 -5.67 -13.58
N LEU A 124 -4.39 -5.06 -14.41
CA LEU A 124 -5.25 -3.94 -14.02
C LEU A 124 -6.23 -4.36 -12.93
N ASP A 125 -6.88 -5.52 -13.08
CA ASP A 125 -7.85 -6.04 -12.11
C ASP A 125 -7.18 -6.39 -10.78
N SER A 126 -6.05 -7.10 -10.82
CA SER A 126 -5.27 -7.44 -9.63
C SER A 126 -4.81 -6.19 -8.87
N LEU A 127 -4.26 -5.20 -9.59
CA LEU A 127 -3.77 -3.96 -9.00
C LEU A 127 -4.91 -3.09 -8.47
N TYR A 128 -6.03 -3.03 -9.19
CA TYR A 128 -7.25 -2.34 -8.74
C TYR A 128 -7.76 -2.92 -7.43
N ASP A 129 -7.86 -4.25 -7.34
CA ASP A 129 -8.34 -4.93 -6.14
C ASP A 129 -7.40 -4.70 -4.95
N GLU A 130 -6.08 -4.74 -5.17
CA GLU A 130 -5.10 -4.44 -4.13
C GLU A 130 -5.21 -3.00 -3.62
N ILE A 131 -5.31 -2.02 -4.51
CA ILE A 131 -5.43 -0.61 -4.15
C ILE A 131 -6.75 -0.33 -3.44
N MET A 132 -7.87 -0.88 -3.92
CA MET A 132 -9.17 -0.68 -3.28
C MET A 132 -9.23 -1.30 -1.89
N ARG A 133 -8.63 -2.49 -1.69
CA ARG A 133 -8.50 -3.10 -0.35
C ARG A 133 -7.68 -2.22 0.60
N ASN A 134 -6.57 -1.65 0.12
CA ASN A 134 -5.73 -0.78 0.95
C ASN A 134 -6.45 0.54 1.29
N LEU A 135 -7.15 1.14 0.32
CA LEU A 135 -7.89 2.38 0.51
C LEU A 135 -9.05 2.22 1.50
N THR A 136 -9.77 1.10 1.47
CA THR A 136 -10.89 0.86 2.40
C THR A 136 -10.42 0.62 3.84
N GLN A 137 -9.18 0.15 4.05
CA GLN A 137 -8.58 0.02 5.39
C GLN A 137 -8.14 1.36 5.99
N VAL A 138 -7.88 2.37 5.14
CA VAL A 138 -7.41 3.71 5.53
C VAL A 138 -8.56 4.74 5.59
N GLY A 139 -9.68 4.44 4.92
CA GLY A 139 -10.87 5.31 4.80
C GLY A 139 -11.79 5.31 6.01
#